data_AF-A0A2M9CM98-F1
#
_entry.id   AF-A0A2M9CM98-F1
#
_cell.length_a   1.000
_cell.length_b   1.000
_cell.length_c   1.000
_cell.angle_alpha   90.00
_cell.angle_beta   90.00
_cell.angle_gamma   90.00
#
_symmetry.space_group_name_H-M   'P 1'
#
loop_
_entity.id
_entity.type
_entity.pdbx_description
1 polymer ?
#
loop_
_entity_poly.entity_id
_entity_poly.type
_entity_poly.pdbx_seq_one_letter_code
_entity_poly.pdbx_strand_id
1 'polypeptide(L)'
;MPHLSSRELADALALRDLSDPARGAHAMQTLLDAVIDAAASVTVDRPHIRLVRDSPLVPVADNYDRLGFPIADVTRDRRYTRYVSDRVMLRSHTSAAIPGLLDRLATLPEPAHDDLIVLPGLVYRRDSIDRTHVGEPHQVDLWRLSSRARFGVDELLALAGAIVQAVFPGAEWRAEPATHPYTRDGRQIDVRIDGEWLELAECGVVADHLWTGAGLDPARWSGLALGMGLDRALMLRKGIPDIRVLRSVDPRVQRQLLDLEPWRPVSIMPPLRRDLSIVVDGLDDAETLGDRVRSALGADADDLESIELLALTPWADLPESARDRLALRPDQANALVRLTLRPLDRTLTDPEANRIRDRVYRVLHRGPVLELIAG
;
A
#
# COMPACT_ATOMS: atom_id res chain seq x y z
N MET A 1 0.57 1.00 -20.24
CA MET A 1 -0.67 0.39 -19.75
C MET A 1 -1.86 1.32 -19.96
N PRO A 2 -3.07 0.79 -20.25
CA PRO A 2 -4.28 1.58 -20.38
C PRO A 2 -4.72 2.15 -19.00
N HIS A 3 -5.63 3.13 -19.04
CA HIS A 3 -6.36 3.57 -17.84
C HIS A 3 -7.22 2.43 -17.28
N LEU A 4 -7.62 2.55 -16.01
CA LEU A 4 -8.56 1.61 -15.40
C LEU A 4 -9.86 1.52 -16.21
N SER A 5 -10.31 0.30 -16.43
CA SER A 5 -11.65 0.03 -16.93
C SER A 5 -12.72 0.39 -15.88
N SER A 6 -13.97 0.61 -16.30
CA SER A 6 -15.08 0.89 -15.38
C SER A 6 -15.29 -0.22 -14.34
N ARG A 7 -14.98 -1.48 -14.70
CA ARG A 7 -15.08 -2.62 -13.79
C ARG A 7 -13.97 -2.56 -12.73
N GLU A 8 -12.71 -2.40 -13.15
CA GLU A 8 -11.58 -2.29 -12.21
C GLU A 8 -11.75 -1.11 -11.25
N LEU A 9 -12.29 0.01 -11.74
CA LEU A 9 -12.61 1.15 -10.89
C LEU A 9 -13.73 0.83 -9.89
N ALA A 10 -14.82 0.18 -10.33
CA ALA A 10 -15.91 -0.20 -9.45
C ALA A 10 -15.45 -1.17 -8.36
N ASP A 11 -14.64 -2.17 -8.73
CA ASP A 11 -14.08 -3.16 -7.79
C ASP A 11 -13.17 -2.48 -6.75
N ALA A 12 -12.30 -1.56 -7.18
CA ALA A 12 -11.43 -0.79 -6.29
C ALA A 12 -12.20 0.11 -5.30
N LEU A 13 -13.30 0.73 -5.74
CA LEU A 13 -14.13 1.59 -4.90
C LEU A 13 -15.08 0.79 -3.98
N ALA A 14 -15.40 -0.46 -4.32
CA ALA A 14 -16.23 -1.32 -3.49
C ALA A 14 -15.49 -1.91 -2.29
N LEU A 15 -14.15 -1.94 -2.34
CA LEU A 15 -13.31 -2.55 -1.31
C LEU A 15 -13.59 -1.96 0.08
N ARG A 16 -13.66 -2.83 1.08
CA ARG A 16 -13.88 -2.44 2.48
C ARG A 16 -12.64 -1.75 3.03
N ASP A 17 -12.77 -0.50 3.47
CA ASP A 17 -11.77 0.16 4.32
C ASP A 17 -11.88 -0.39 5.75
N LEU A 18 -10.85 -1.13 6.19
CA LEU A 18 -10.80 -1.76 7.51
C LEU A 18 -10.57 -0.75 8.64
N SER A 19 -10.04 0.44 8.31
CA SER A 19 -9.82 1.51 9.26
C SER A 19 -11.12 2.29 9.57
N ASP A 20 -12.18 2.11 8.76
CA ASP A 20 -13.45 2.83 8.93
C ASP A 20 -14.47 2.01 9.75
N PRO A 21 -14.82 2.45 10.98
CA PRO A 21 -15.81 1.74 11.79
C PRO A 21 -17.21 1.67 11.16
N ALA A 22 -17.56 2.61 10.27
CA ALA A 22 -18.83 2.57 9.53
C ALA A 22 -18.90 1.40 8.54
N ARG A 23 -17.74 0.82 8.19
CA ARG A 23 -17.61 -0.35 7.31
C ARG A 23 -17.47 -1.65 8.11
N GLY A 24 -17.72 -1.62 9.42
CA GLY A 24 -17.72 -2.77 10.33
C GLY A 24 -16.46 -2.87 11.20
N ALA A 25 -16.56 -3.55 12.35
CA ALA A 25 -15.47 -3.67 13.32
C ALA A 25 -14.23 -4.37 12.77
N HIS A 26 -13.05 -3.87 13.16
CA HIS A 26 -11.75 -4.47 12.85
C HIS A 26 -10.66 -3.90 13.79
N ALA A 27 -9.64 -4.70 14.12
CA ALA A 27 -8.52 -4.36 14.99
C ALA A 27 -7.69 -3.15 14.50
N MET A 28 -7.77 -2.86 13.20
CA MET A 28 -7.14 -1.70 12.59
C MET A 28 -7.68 -0.38 13.17
N GLN A 29 -8.95 -0.34 13.59
CA GLN A 29 -9.55 0.82 14.25
C GLN A 29 -8.91 1.04 15.61
N THR A 30 -8.79 -0.01 16.42
CA THR A 30 -8.10 0.04 17.73
C THR A 30 -6.65 0.50 17.60
N LEU A 31 -5.94 0.03 16.57
CA LEU A 31 -4.58 0.49 16.28
C LEU A 31 -4.55 1.97 15.90
N LEU A 32 -5.43 2.38 14.99
CA LEU A 32 -5.54 3.77 14.53
C LEU A 32 -5.89 4.72 15.68
N ASP A 33 -6.83 4.36 16.55
CA ASP A 33 -7.21 5.17 17.71
C ASP A 33 -6.02 5.36 18.66
N ALA A 34 -5.27 4.30 18.96
CA ALA A 34 -4.06 4.38 19.79
C ALA A 34 -2.99 5.31 19.18
N VAL A 35 -2.83 5.27 17.85
CA VAL A 35 -1.91 6.12 17.10
C VAL A 35 -2.35 7.58 17.13
N ILE A 36 -3.65 7.86 16.94
CA ILE A 36 -4.22 9.22 17.02
C ILE A 36 -4.04 9.79 18.44
N ASP A 37 -4.37 9.00 19.46
CA ASP A 37 -4.25 9.42 20.86
C ASP A 37 -2.81 9.71 21.25
N ALA A 38 -1.86 8.88 20.79
CA ALA A 38 -0.45 9.10 21.00
C ALA A 38 0.02 10.39 20.34
N ALA A 39 -0.31 10.61 19.06
CA ALA A 39 0.05 11.83 18.34
C ALA A 39 -0.52 13.11 18.98
N ALA A 40 -1.77 13.06 19.44
CA ALA A 40 -2.42 14.19 20.10
C ALA A 40 -1.84 14.50 21.49
N SER A 41 -1.15 13.54 22.11
CA SER A 41 -0.61 13.66 23.48
C SER A 41 0.85 14.10 23.55
N VAL A 42 1.52 14.30 22.39
CA VAL A 42 2.94 14.70 22.32
C VAL A 42 3.18 16.11 22.87
N THR A 43 2.16 16.97 22.89
CA THR A 43 2.28 18.35 23.38
C THR A 43 1.39 18.63 24.58
N VAL A 44 1.82 19.63 25.36
CA VAL A 44 1.09 20.13 26.54
C VAL A 44 -0.33 20.55 26.17
N ASP A 45 -0.47 21.34 25.10
CA ASP A 45 -1.77 21.69 24.54
C ASP A 45 -2.17 20.63 23.50
N ARG A 46 -3.32 19.98 23.70
CA ARG A 46 -3.85 19.01 22.73
C ARG A 46 -4.35 19.77 21.48
N PRO A 47 -3.90 19.37 20.27
CA PRO A 47 -4.42 19.97 19.04
C PRO A 47 -5.88 19.56 18.83
N HIS A 48 -6.59 20.32 18.01
CA HIS A 48 -7.90 19.90 17.54
C HIS A 48 -7.74 18.76 16.53
N ILE A 49 -8.33 17.59 16.83
CA ILE A 49 -8.19 16.40 15.99
C ILE A 49 -9.22 16.45 14.87
N ARG A 50 -8.75 16.40 13.62
CA ARG A 50 -9.61 16.39 12.44
C ARG A 50 -9.40 15.12 11.63
N LEU A 51 -10.29 14.15 11.82
CA LEU A 51 -10.35 12.94 11.01
C LEU A 51 -10.98 13.24 9.64
N VAL A 52 -10.26 12.99 8.56
CA VAL A 52 -10.69 13.28 7.19
C VAL A 52 -10.66 12.00 6.35
N ARG A 53 -11.80 11.64 5.77
CA ARG A 53 -11.95 10.53 4.83
C ARG A 53 -12.53 11.05 3.52
N ASP A 54 -11.66 11.59 2.67
CA ASP A 54 -12.03 12.07 1.34
C ASP A 54 -12.05 10.92 0.32
N SER A 55 -12.71 11.16 -0.81
CA SER A 55 -12.75 10.23 -1.95
C SER A 55 -11.35 9.74 -2.32
N PRO A 56 -11.16 8.44 -2.63
CA PRO A 56 -9.88 7.95 -3.12
C PRO A 56 -9.57 8.43 -4.55
N LEU A 57 -10.57 8.95 -5.28
CA LEU A 57 -10.35 9.59 -6.58
C LEU A 57 -9.85 11.02 -6.39
N VAL A 58 -8.60 11.25 -6.79
CA VAL A 58 -7.90 12.52 -6.61
C VAL A 58 -7.35 13.04 -7.94
N PRO A 59 -7.19 14.37 -8.09
CA PRO A 59 -6.42 14.94 -9.18
C PRO A 59 -4.97 14.44 -9.13
N VAL A 60 -4.40 14.12 -10.30
CA VAL A 60 -2.96 13.77 -10.42
C VAL A 60 -2.09 14.91 -9.86
N ALA A 61 -2.54 16.15 -10.02
CA ALA A 61 -1.86 17.32 -9.48
C ALA A 61 -1.79 17.31 -7.94
N ASP A 62 -2.85 16.91 -7.25
CA ASP A 62 -2.86 16.86 -5.77
C ASP A 62 -2.08 15.65 -5.24
N ASN A 63 -2.10 14.53 -5.96
CA ASN A 63 -1.34 13.35 -5.56
C ASN A 63 0.17 13.53 -5.78
N TYR A 64 0.61 14.32 -6.76
CA TYR A 64 2.03 14.41 -7.08
C TYR A 64 2.55 15.84 -7.27
N ASP A 65 2.01 16.60 -8.23
CA ASP A 65 2.61 17.88 -8.66
C ASP A 65 2.71 18.89 -7.51
N ARG A 66 1.63 19.06 -6.76
CA ARG A 66 1.53 20.02 -5.64
C ARG A 66 2.26 19.55 -4.40
N LEU A 67 2.61 18.27 -4.34
CA LEU A 67 3.47 17.69 -3.31
C LEU A 67 4.95 17.68 -3.71
N GLY A 68 5.29 18.24 -4.88
CA GLY A 68 6.68 18.43 -5.31
C GLY A 68 7.32 17.21 -5.97
N PHE A 69 6.57 16.14 -6.27
CA PHE A 69 7.13 14.98 -6.96
C PHE A 69 7.62 15.38 -8.37
N PRO A 70 8.83 14.98 -8.79
CA PRO A 70 9.31 15.22 -10.16
C PRO A 70 8.39 14.57 -11.21
N ILE A 71 8.26 15.18 -12.40
CA ILE A 71 7.47 14.60 -13.50
C ILE A 71 8.01 13.22 -13.91
N ALA A 72 9.33 13.04 -13.87
CA ALA A 72 10.01 11.80 -14.21
C ALA A 72 10.10 10.80 -13.04
N ASP A 73 9.44 11.07 -11.92
CA ASP A 73 9.45 10.19 -10.76
C ASP A 73 8.83 8.83 -11.10
N VAL A 74 9.51 7.75 -10.73
CA VAL A 74 9.09 6.38 -11.03
C VAL A 74 7.73 6.04 -10.42
N THR A 75 7.39 6.64 -9.28
CA THR A 75 6.09 6.45 -8.60
C THR A 75 4.92 6.94 -9.44
N ARG A 76 5.15 7.82 -10.43
CA ARG A 76 4.12 8.28 -11.37
C ARG A 76 3.92 7.30 -12.53
N ASP A 77 4.80 6.34 -12.75
CA ASP A 77 4.67 5.43 -13.89
C ASP A 77 3.40 4.58 -13.74
N ARG A 78 2.70 4.37 -14.87
CA ARG A 78 1.46 3.58 -14.93
C ARG A 78 1.67 2.11 -14.55
N ARG A 79 2.92 1.66 -14.50
CA ARG A 79 3.33 0.35 -13.96
C ARG A 79 3.09 0.22 -12.46
N TYR A 80 3.21 1.31 -11.69
CA TYR A 80 3.03 1.32 -10.23
C TYR A 80 1.70 1.97 -9.80
N THR A 81 1.10 2.78 -10.68
CA THR A 81 0.00 3.68 -10.32
C THR A 81 -1.25 3.48 -11.17
N ARG A 82 -2.42 3.62 -10.52
CA ARG A 82 -3.73 3.34 -11.10
C ARG A 82 -4.45 4.62 -11.55
N TYR A 83 -4.27 4.96 -12.82
CA TYR A 83 -4.89 6.13 -13.46
C TYR A 83 -6.29 5.82 -14.01
N VAL A 84 -7.25 6.71 -13.75
CA VAL A 84 -8.61 6.67 -14.35
C VAL A 84 -8.65 7.51 -15.64
N SER A 85 -7.89 8.60 -15.67
CA SER A 85 -7.63 9.44 -16.85
C SER A 85 -6.25 10.09 -16.72
N ASP A 86 -5.88 10.96 -17.65
CA ASP A 86 -4.62 11.72 -17.55
C ASP A 86 -4.62 12.76 -16.41
N ARG A 87 -5.79 13.06 -15.82
CA ARG A 87 -5.93 14.07 -14.77
C ARG A 87 -6.46 13.54 -13.44
N VAL A 88 -6.98 12.31 -13.43
CA VAL A 88 -7.62 11.70 -12.24
C VAL A 88 -7.09 10.29 -12.04
N MET A 89 -6.80 9.94 -10.80
CA MET A 89 -6.29 8.64 -10.39
C MET A 89 -6.93 8.19 -9.07
N LEU A 90 -6.79 6.90 -8.76
CA LEU A 90 -6.91 6.46 -7.38
C LEU A 90 -5.65 6.86 -6.63
N ARG A 91 -5.78 7.48 -5.46
CA ARG A 91 -4.66 8.00 -4.68
C ARG A 91 -3.62 6.90 -4.38
N SER A 92 -2.34 7.20 -4.54
CA SER A 92 -1.25 6.26 -4.24
C SER A 92 -0.71 6.40 -2.81
N HIS A 93 -1.08 7.47 -2.12
CA HIS A 93 -0.82 7.72 -0.70
C HIS A 93 -1.90 8.66 -0.14
N THR A 94 -2.13 8.65 1.17
CA THR A 94 -3.16 9.48 1.82
C THR A 94 -2.78 10.97 1.87
N SER A 95 -1.49 11.31 1.74
CA SER A 95 -1.01 12.70 1.63
C SER A 95 -1.61 13.47 0.45
N ALA A 96 -2.16 12.78 -0.55
CA ALA A 96 -2.83 13.40 -1.71
C ALA A 96 -3.99 14.34 -1.32
N ALA A 97 -4.53 14.24 -0.11
CA ALA A 97 -5.56 15.15 0.38
C ALA A 97 -5.00 16.51 0.88
N ILE A 98 -3.71 16.59 1.18
CA ILE A 98 -3.09 17.75 1.84
C ILE A 98 -3.19 19.03 1.02
N PRO A 99 -2.90 19.05 -0.30
CA PRO A 99 -2.97 20.29 -1.06
C PRO A 99 -4.36 20.95 -0.99
N GLY A 100 -5.43 20.17 -1.17
CA GLY A 100 -6.80 20.67 -1.03
C GLY A 100 -7.19 21.04 0.41
N LEU A 101 -6.60 20.41 1.43
CA LEU A 101 -6.79 20.79 2.83
C LEU A 101 -6.11 22.13 3.15
N LEU A 102 -4.92 22.38 2.62
CA LEU A 102 -4.21 23.64 2.77
C LEU A 102 -4.94 24.78 2.06
N ASP A 103 -5.52 24.54 0.87
CA ASP A 103 -6.36 25.53 0.19
C ASP A 103 -7.56 25.95 1.05
N ARG A 104 -8.23 24.97 1.67
CA ARG A 104 -9.35 25.25 2.58
C ARG A 104 -8.89 26.03 3.79
N LEU A 105 -7.73 25.68 4.36
CA LEU A 105 -7.14 26.37 5.51
C LEU A 105 -6.86 27.85 5.20
N ALA A 106 -6.36 28.16 4.00
CA ALA A 106 -6.11 29.53 3.55
C ALA A 106 -7.37 30.39 3.38
N THR A 107 -8.55 29.77 3.25
CA THR A 107 -9.83 30.49 3.10
C THR A 107 -10.51 30.83 4.41
N LEU A 108 -10.06 30.24 5.53
CA LEU A 108 -10.63 30.53 6.83
C LEU A 108 -10.24 31.96 7.25
N PRO A 109 -11.11 32.71 7.96
CA PRO A 109 -10.64 33.88 8.72
C PRO A 109 -9.48 33.43 9.61
N GLU A 110 -8.50 34.27 9.94
CA GLU A 110 -7.31 33.83 10.70
C GLU A 110 -7.50 33.87 12.24
N PRO A 111 -7.99 32.82 12.93
CA PRO A 111 -7.64 32.56 14.31
C PRO A 111 -6.30 31.81 14.39
N ALA A 112 -5.82 31.67 15.61
CA ALA A 112 -4.71 30.79 15.95
C ALA A 112 -5.10 29.32 15.72
N HIS A 113 -4.48 28.63 14.75
CA HIS A 113 -4.76 27.23 14.39
C HIS A 113 -3.73 26.26 14.98
N ASP A 114 -4.19 25.10 15.43
CA ASP A 114 -3.37 23.93 15.76
C ASP A 114 -4.22 22.67 15.58
N ASP A 115 -4.17 22.10 14.38
CA ASP A 115 -4.92 20.91 13.99
C ASP A 115 -3.99 19.70 13.87
N LEU A 116 -4.43 18.55 14.36
CA LEU A 116 -3.92 17.24 13.98
C LEU A 116 -4.88 16.65 12.95
N ILE A 117 -4.50 16.74 11.69
CA ILE A 117 -5.25 16.13 10.58
C ILE A 117 -4.86 14.66 10.50
N VAL A 118 -5.87 13.80 10.54
CA VAL A 118 -5.72 12.34 10.44
C VAL A 118 -6.37 11.88 9.14
N LEU A 119 -5.58 11.27 8.27
CA LEU A 119 -5.96 10.83 6.94
C LEU A 119 -5.77 9.32 6.79
N PRO A 120 -6.66 8.49 7.37
CA PRO A 120 -6.62 7.05 7.18
C PRO A 120 -7.39 6.63 5.92
N GLY A 121 -6.96 5.52 5.34
CA GLY A 121 -7.77 4.74 4.43
C GLY A 121 -6.97 4.03 3.36
N LEU A 122 -7.68 3.48 2.38
CA LEU A 122 -7.08 2.74 1.28
C LEU A 122 -6.25 3.65 0.38
N VAL A 123 -5.12 3.13 -0.06
CA VAL A 123 -4.32 3.68 -1.16
C VAL A 123 -4.19 2.62 -2.23
N TYR A 124 -3.95 3.01 -3.47
CA TYR A 124 -4.08 2.12 -4.61
C TYR A 124 -2.80 2.13 -5.43
N ARG A 125 -2.11 1.00 -5.41
CA ARG A 125 -0.86 0.76 -6.12
C ARG A 125 -0.99 -0.51 -6.96
N ARG A 126 -0.19 -0.62 -8.01
CA ARG A 126 0.11 -1.90 -8.64
C ARG A 126 1.31 -2.44 -7.89
N ASP A 127 1.21 -3.68 -7.45
CA ASP A 127 2.17 -4.29 -6.54
C ASP A 127 2.17 -5.80 -6.75
N SER A 128 3.24 -6.47 -6.28
CA SER A 128 3.39 -7.92 -6.33
C SER A 128 2.25 -8.63 -5.58
N ILE A 129 2.11 -9.93 -5.86
CA ILE A 129 1.26 -10.82 -5.06
C ILE A 129 2.22 -11.66 -4.21
N ASP A 130 2.33 -11.32 -2.93
CA ASP A 130 3.04 -12.09 -1.92
C ASP A 130 2.36 -11.92 -0.55
N ARG A 131 2.98 -12.48 0.49
CA ARG A 131 2.43 -12.54 1.86
C ARG A 131 2.41 -11.19 2.57
N THR A 132 3.11 -10.19 2.05
CA THR A 132 3.30 -8.88 2.68
C THR A 132 2.76 -7.72 1.84
N HIS A 133 2.54 -7.93 0.55
CA HIS A 133 2.08 -6.90 -0.38
C HIS A 133 0.66 -7.15 -0.88
N VAL A 134 -0.10 -6.06 -0.99
CA VAL A 134 -1.42 -6.00 -1.61
C VAL A 134 -1.49 -4.75 -2.47
N GLY A 135 -2.32 -4.78 -3.51
CA GLY A 135 -2.50 -3.61 -4.37
C GLY A 135 -3.27 -2.46 -3.70
N GLU A 136 -3.98 -2.74 -2.62
CA GLU A 136 -4.84 -1.78 -1.92
C GLU A 136 -4.58 -1.78 -0.40
N PRO A 137 -3.37 -1.39 0.05
CA PRO A 137 -3.07 -1.32 1.48
C PRO A 137 -3.77 -0.11 2.11
N HIS A 138 -3.92 -0.14 3.43
CA HIS A 138 -4.35 1.00 4.23
C HIS A 138 -3.13 1.77 4.71
N GLN A 139 -3.21 3.09 4.57
CA GLN A 139 -2.23 4.03 5.08
C GLN A 139 -2.95 4.97 6.06
N VAL A 140 -2.21 5.53 7.02
CA VAL A 140 -2.61 6.73 7.74
C VAL A 140 -1.54 7.79 7.58
N ASP A 141 -1.98 9.00 7.26
CA ASP A 141 -1.17 10.20 7.34
C ASP A 141 -1.60 11.04 8.54
N LEU A 142 -0.64 11.44 9.36
CA LEU A 142 -0.81 12.33 10.51
C LEU A 142 -0.09 13.63 10.21
N TRP A 143 -0.86 14.71 10.10
CA TRP A 143 -0.35 16.04 9.79
C TRP A 143 -0.71 17.01 10.89
N ARG A 144 0.27 17.42 11.67
CA ARG A 144 0.09 18.51 12.63
C ARG A 144 0.39 19.82 11.94
N LEU A 145 -0.61 20.70 11.86
CA LEU A 145 -0.48 22.01 11.22
C LEU A 145 -0.81 23.10 12.22
N SER A 146 0.12 24.03 12.42
CA SER A 146 -0.01 25.07 13.43
C SER A 146 0.43 26.42 12.92
N SER A 147 -0.34 27.45 13.30
CA SER A 147 0.07 28.84 13.24
C SER A 147 0.50 29.37 14.63
N ARG A 148 0.46 28.51 15.65
CA ARG A 148 0.75 28.80 17.07
C ARG A 148 2.11 28.32 17.52
N ALA A 149 2.59 27.24 16.90
CA ALA A 149 3.83 26.58 17.23
C ALA A 149 4.74 26.51 16.00
N ARG A 150 6.05 26.44 16.28
CA ARG A 150 7.08 26.06 15.32
C ARG A 150 7.52 24.65 15.63
N PHE A 151 7.73 23.84 14.61
CA PHE A 151 8.17 22.46 14.76
C PHE A 151 9.51 22.26 14.08
N GLY A 152 10.39 21.51 14.75
CA GLY A 152 11.67 21.05 14.23
C GLY A 152 11.82 19.53 14.36
N VAL A 153 13.06 19.09 14.30
CA VAL A 153 13.42 17.67 14.39
C VAL A 153 13.09 17.08 15.76
N ASP A 154 13.19 17.86 16.83
CA ASP A 154 12.93 17.36 18.18
C ASP A 154 11.44 17.01 18.37
N GLU A 155 10.52 17.89 17.94
CA GLU A 155 9.08 17.59 17.98
C GLU A 155 8.71 16.45 17.00
N LEU A 156 9.40 16.37 15.86
CA LEU A 156 9.22 15.27 14.90
C LEU A 156 9.59 13.92 15.52
N LEU A 157 10.75 13.83 16.19
CA LEU A 157 11.21 12.61 16.85
C LEU A 157 10.36 12.28 18.08
N ALA A 158 9.86 13.28 18.80
CA ALA A 158 8.90 13.07 19.89
C ALA A 158 7.58 12.46 19.37
N LEU A 159 7.07 12.96 18.25
CA LEU A 159 5.90 12.38 17.57
C LEU A 159 6.17 10.94 17.13
N ALA A 160 7.28 10.70 16.43
CA ALA A 160 7.65 9.37 15.97
C ALA A 160 7.79 8.37 17.14
N GLY A 161 8.47 8.75 18.21
CA GLY A 161 8.64 7.92 19.41
C GLY A 161 7.32 7.59 20.10
N ALA A 162 6.39 8.55 20.19
CA ALA A 162 5.05 8.31 20.73
C ALA A 162 4.26 7.31 19.88
N ILE A 163 4.34 7.43 18.55
CA ILE A 163 3.71 6.47 17.63
C ILE A 163 4.33 5.08 17.77
N VAL A 164 5.66 4.97 17.79
CA VAL A 164 6.35 3.69 18.00
C VAL A 164 5.89 3.06 19.30
N GLN A 165 5.83 3.82 20.40
CA GLN A 165 5.40 3.29 21.70
C GLN A 165 3.92 2.85 21.70
N ALA A 166 3.06 3.50 20.92
CA ALA A 166 1.65 3.12 20.78
C ALA A 166 1.48 1.83 19.98
N VAL A 167 2.23 1.69 18.88
CA VAL A 167 2.16 0.51 17.99
C VAL A 167 2.92 -0.67 18.60
N PHE A 168 4.14 -0.46 19.07
CA PHE A 168 5.05 -1.48 19.62
C PHE A 168 5.60 -1.05 20.99
N PRO A 169 4.81 -1.15 22.06
CA PRO A 169 5.25 -0.81 23.41
C PRO A 169 6.57 -1.50 23.79
N GLY A 170 7.58 -0.69 24.13
CA GLY A 170 8.90 -1.17 24.56
C GLY A 170 9.84 -1.63 23.45
N ALA A 171 9.48 -1.48 22.16
CA ALA A 171 10.37 -1.78 21.07
C ALA A 171 11.52 -0.77 20.96
N GLU A 172 12.71 -1.27 20.58
CA GLU A 172 13.80 -0.41 20.15
C GLU A 172 13.49 0.17 18.77
N TRP A 173 13.81 1.45 18.57
CA TRP A 173 13.58 2.13 17.30
C TRP A 173 14.75 3.06 16.95
N ARG A 174 14.87 3.39 15.67
CA ARG A 174 15.86 4.34 15.15
C ARG A 174 15.24 5.23 14.07
N ALA A 175 15.83 6.40 13.88
CA ALA A 175 15.43 7.35 12.85
C ALA A 175 16.60 7.62 11.89
N GLU A 176 16.48 7.20 10.65
CA GLU A 176 17.48 7.42 9.61
C GLU A 176 17.07 8.61 8.72
N PRO A 177 18.00 9.48 8.28
CA PRO A 177 17.66 10.55 7.34
C PRO A 177 17.03 10.01 6.06
N ALA A 178 15.92 10.60 5.64
CA ALA A 178 15.21 10.28 4.42
C ALA A 178 14.83 11.57 3.67
N THR A 179 14.74 11.50 2.34
CA THR A 179 14.38 12.65 1.51
C THR A 179 13.00 12.42 0.91
N HIS A 180 12.07 13.33 1.18
CA HIS A 180 10.73 13.30 0.60
C HIS A 180 10.45 14.61 -0.15
N PRO A 181 9.62 14.59 -1.20
CA PRO A 181 9.33 15.78 -1.99
C PRO A 181 8.64 16.91 -1.20
N TYR A 182 7.83 16.58 -0.19
CA TYR A 182 6.96 17.49 0.56
C TYR A 182 7.34 17.71 2.03
N THR A 183 8.48 17.19 2.47
CA THR A 183 9.02 17.44 3.81
C THR A 183 10.47 17.92 3.73
N ARG A 184 10.90 18.57 4.82
CA ARG A 184 12.30 18.87 5.12
C ARG A 184 12.68 18.13 6.40
N ASP A 185 13.97 17.87 6.56
CA ASP A 185 14.50 17.07 7.68
C ASP A 185 13.82 15.69 7.82
N GLY A 186 13.50 15.07 6.67
CA GLY A 186 12.79 13.80 6.60
C GLY A 186 13.53 12.66 7.31
N ARG A 187 12.76 11.73 7.87
CA ARG A 187 13.22 10.57 8.62
C ARG A 187 12.44 9.32 8.23
N GLN A 188 13.15 8.22 8.04
CA GLN A 188 12.58 6.88 8.07
C GLN A 188 12.67 6.35 9.50
N ILE A 189 11.56 5.81 10.01
CA ILE A 189 11.43 5.26 11.35
C ILE A 189 11.41 3.74 11.26
N ASP A 190 12.48 3.12 11.75
CA ASP A 190 12.59 1.66 11.84
C ASP A 190 12.38 1.20 13.27
N VAL A 191 11.72 0.05 13.43
CA VAL A 191 11.52 -0.63 14.71
C VAL A 191 12.19 -1.99 14.67
N ARG A 192 12.77 -2.43 15.80
CA ARG A 192 13.42 -3.74 15.91
C ARG A 192 12.42 -4.78 16.41
N ILE A 193 12.04 -5.70 15.53
CA ILE A 193 11.10 -6.80 15.81
C ILE A 193 11.81 -8.11 15.50
N ASP A 194 11.79 -9.05 16.46
CA ASP A 194 12.43 -10.38 16.33
C ASP A 194 13.92 -10.34 15.90
N GLY A 195 14.63 -9.27 16.26
CA GLY A 195 16.04 -9.07 15.94
C GLY A 195 16.32 -8.33 14.63
N GLU A 196 15.29 -8.09 13.80
CA GLU A 196 15.40 -7.42 12.51
C GLU A 196 14.91 -5.97 12.58
N TRP A 197 15.54 -5.07 11.83
CA TRP A 197 15.08 -3.69 11.67
C TRP A 197 14.08 -3.61 10.53
N LEU A 198 12.86 -3.16 10.84
CA LEU A 198 11.78 -3.04 9.88
C LEU A 198 11.27 -1.61 9.85
N GLU A 199 11.15 -1.07 8.65
CA GLU A 199 10.50 0.23 8.43
C GLU A 199 9.03 0.18 8.91
N LEU A 200 8.67 1.17 9.72
CA LEU A 200 7.31 1.40 10.21
C LEU A 200 6.67 2.59 9.50
N ALA A 201 7.36 3.72 9.48
CA ALA A 201 6.79 4.99 9.05
C ALA A 201 7.88 5.92 8.47
N GLU A 202 7.45 6.89 7.68
CA GLU A 202 8.28 8.01 7.26
C GLU A 202 7.68 9.31 7.77
N CYS A 203 8.52 10.26 8.14
CA CYS A 203 8.06 11.52 8.69
C CYS A 203 8.99 12.69 8.35
N GLY A 204 8.53 13.92 8.52
CA GLY A 204 9.34 15.12 8.31
C GLY A 204 8.64 16.39 8.75
N VAL A 205 9.39 17.49 8.77
CA VAL A 205 8.80 18.83 8.94
C VAL A 205 8.19 19.25 7.59
N VAL A 206 6.99 19.81 7.60
CA VAL A 206 6.29 20.19 6.35
C VAL A 206 7.12 21.22 5.57
N ALA A 207 7.31 20.99 4.27
CA ALA A 207 8.14 21.84 3.42
C ALA A 207 7.47 23.18 3.08
N ASP A 208 8.27 24.25 2.97
CA ASP A 208 7.81 25.63 2.77
C ASP A 208 7.01 25.84 1.47
N HIS A 209 7.32 25.07 0.43
CA HIS A 209 6.61 25.17 -0.85
C HIS A 209 5.14 24.75 -0.75
N LEU A 210 4.77 23.91 0.22
CA LEU A 210 3.36 23.55 0.45
C LEU A 210 2.57 24.72 1.02
N TRP A 211 3.15 25.45 1.97
CA TRP A 211 2.52 26.64 2.54
C TRP A 211 2.34 27.72 1.46
N THR A 212 3.43 28.08 0.78
CA THR A 212 3.40 29.11 -0.27
C THR A 212 2.48 28.71 -1.43
N GLY A 213 2.46 27.44 -1.82
CA GLY A 213 1.57 26.91 -2.86
C GLY A 213 0.08 27.00 -2.52
N ALA A 214 -0.28 27.07 -1.23
CA ALA A 214 -1.64 27.32 -0.76
C ALA A 214 -1.92 28.80 -0.42
N GLY A 215 -0.96 29.70 -0.63
CA GLY A 215 -1.07 31.11 -0.26
C GLY A 215 -0.88 31.40 1.24
N LEU A 216 -0.29 30.47 1.98
CA LEU A 216 0.04 30.60 3.41
C LEU A 216 1.51 31.02 3.60
N ASP A 217 1.78 31.82 4.62
CA ASP A 217 3.13 32.30 4.94
C ASP A 217 3.94 31.26 5.75
N PRO A 218 5.05 30.70 5.25
CA PRO A 218 5.91 29.77 5.98
C PRO A 218 6.55 30.36 7.25
N ALA A 219 6.68 31.70 7.32
CA ALA A 219 7.14 32.37 8.53
C ALA A 219 6.08 32.39 9.63
N ARG A 220 4.82 32.08 9.31
CA ARG A 220 3.67 32.01 10.23
C ARG A 220 3.21 30.58 10.47
N TRP A 221 3.25 29.72 9.46
CA TRP A 221 2.81 28.32 9.54
C TRP A 221 3.97 27.34 9.73
N SER A 222 3.71 26.25 10.45
CA SER A 222 4.65 25.15 10.63
C SER A 222 3.86 23.85 10.73
N GLY A 223 4.50 22.74 10.40
CA GLY A 223 3.87 21.45 10.60
C GLY A 223 4.81 20.28 10.66
N LEU A 224 4.28 19.16 11.12
CA LEU A 224 4.88 17.83 11.06
C LEU A 224 4.01 16.95 10.18
N ALA A 225 4.64 16.08 9.41
CA ALA A 225 3.97 15.05 8.62
C ALA A 225 4.55 13.68 8.99
N LEU A 226 3.69 12.68 9.13
CA LEU A 226 4.06 11.27 9.33
C LEU A 226 3.10 10.39 8.54
N GLY A 227 3.64 9.51 7.70
CA GLY A 227 2.89 8.49 6.97
C GLY A 227 3.27 7.09 7.45
N MET A 228 2.27 6.22 7.65
CA MET A 228 2.47 4.85 8.14
C MET A 228 1.54 3.86 7.45
N GLY A 229 2.07 2.69 7.08
CA GLY A 229 1.26 1.57 6.58
C GLY A 229 0.53 0.85 7.72
N LEU A 230 -0.80 0.94 7.76
CA LEU A 230 -1.62 0.36 8.84
C LEU A 230 -1.64 -1.17 8.78
N ASP A 231 -1.68 -1.78 7.59
CA ASP A 231 -1.67 -3.24 7.43
C ASP A 231 -0.37 -3.83 7.97
N ARG A 232 0.78 -3.27 7.58
CA ARG A 232 2.11 -3.69 8.04
C ARG A 232 2.25 -3.52 9.55
N ALA A 233 1.86 -2.36 10.09
CA ALA A 233 1.89 -2.09 11.53
C ALA A 233 1.04 -3.10 12.31
N LEU A 234 -0.19 -3.37 11.86
CA LEU A 234 -1.09 -4.33 12.51
C LEU A 234 -0.56 -5.77 12.41
N MET A 235 -0.05 -6.16 11.24
CA MET A 235 0.51 -7.48 11.03
C MET A 235 1.70 -7.74 11.94
N LEU A 236 2.64 -6.81 12.00
CA LEU A 236 3.80 -6.92 12.89
C LEU A 236 3.37 -6.91 14.37
N ARG A 237 2.43 -6.02 14.74
CA ARG A 237 1.93 -5.93 16.12
C ARG A 237 1.32 -7.23 16.60
N LYS A 238 0.55 -7.90 15.75
CA LYS A 238 -0.12 -9.15 16.08
C LYS A 238 0.70 -10.40 15.72
N GLY A 239 1.78 -10.30 14.95
CA GLY A 239 2.49 -11.46 14.41
C GLY A 239 1.69 -12.21 13.33
N ILE A 240 0.92 -11.48 12.51
CA ILE A 240 0.15 -12.06 11.39
C ILE A 240 1.10 -12.31 10.22
N PRO A 241 1.21 -13.56 9.73
CA PRO A 241 2.27 -13.94 8.78
C PRO A 241 1.87 -13.77 7.31
N ASP A 242 0.64 -13.34 7.03
CA ASP A 242 0.08 -13.21 5.68
C ASP A 242 -0.99 -12.12 5.67
N ILE A 243 -0.81 -11.11 4.82
CA ILE A 243 -1.67 -9.92 4.73
C ILE A 243 -3.12 -10.25 4.36
N ARG A 244 -3.36 -11.33 3.61
CA ARG A 244 -4.71 -11.78 3.21
C ARG A 244 -5.57 -12.10 4.43
N VAL A 245 -4.95 -12.47 5.56
CA VAL A 245 -5.64 -12.74 6.83
C VAL A 245 -6.46 -11.54 7.29
N LEU A 246 -5.98 -10.30 7.07
CA LEU A 246 -6.67 -9.07 7.50
C LEU A 246 -8.07 -8.91 6.87
N ARG A 247 -8.31 -9.55 5.72
CA ARG A 247 -9.60 -9.50 5.00
C ARG A 247 -10.37 -10.82 5.04
N SER A 248 -9.90 -11.79 5.81
CA SER A 248 -10.52 -13.11 5.86
C SER A 248 -11.99 -13.05 6.31
N VAL A 249 -12.82 -13.85 5.64
CA VAL A 249 -14.23 -14.05 6.00
C VAL A 249 -14.44 -15.21 6.98
N ASP A 250 -13.38 -15.95 7.34
CA ASP A 250 -13.48 -17.06 8.29
C ASP A 250 -13.80 -16.52 9.70
N PRO A 251 -14.92 -16.93 10.32
CA PRO A 251 -15.32 -16.45 11.64
C PRO A 251 -14.27 -16.66 12.74
N ARG A 252 -13.41 -17.69 12.63
CA ARG A 252 -12.32 -17.97 13.56
C ARG A 252 -11.19 -16.95 13.44
N VAL A 253 -10.94 -16.46 12.22
CA VAL A 253 -9.97 -15.39 11.93
C VAL A 253 -10.56 -14.05 12.35
N GLN A 254 -11.80 -13.75 11.94
CA GLN A 254 -12.47 -12.49 12.24
C GLN A 254 -12.52 -12.18 13.74
N ARG A 255 -12.77 -13.18 14.58
CA ARG A 255 -12.77 -13.02 16.05
C ARG A 255 -11.44 -12.50 16.60
N GLN A 256 -10.32 -12.88 15.98
CA GLN A 256 -8.98 -12.42 16.39
C GLN A 256 -8.63 -11.04 15.85
N LEU A 257 -9.42 -10.53 14.90
CA LEU A 257 -9.28 -9.20 14.30
C LEU A 257 -10.22 -8.17 14.95
N LEU A 258 -10.59 -8.36 16.21
CA LEU A 258 -11.40 -7.40 16.99
C LEU A 258 -10.59 -6.69 18.08
N ASP A 259 -9.35 -7.12 18.32
CA ASP A 259 -8.43 -6.59 19.33
C ASP A 259 -6.98 -6.58 18.81
N LEU A 260 -6.02 -6.17 19.65
CA LEU A 260 -4.59 -6.18 19.33
C LEU A 260 -3.83 -7.35 19.96
N GLU A 261 -4.53 -8.39 20.43
CA GLU A 261 -3.87 -9.56 21.03
C GLU A 261 -3.04 -10.34 20.00
N PRO A 262 -1.96 -11.04 20.40
CA PRO A 262 -1.15 -11.81 19.47
C PRO A 262 -1.97 -12.83 18.67
N TRP A 263 -1.66 -12.92 17.39
CA TRP A 263 -2.27 -13.82 16.42
C TRP A 263 -2.05 -15.29 16.82
N ARG A 264 -3.13 -16.08 16.75
CA ARG A 264 -3.11 -17.53 16.95
C ARG A 264 -3.46 -18.21 15.62
N PRO A 265 -2.56 -19.04 15.08
CA PRO A 265 -2.82 -19.76 13.83
C PRO A 265 -4.10 -20.61 13.92
N VAL A 266 -5.01 -20.42 12.97
CA VAL A 266 -6.31 -21.12 12.95
C VAL A 266 -6.21 -22.49 12.26
N SER A 267 -5.33 -22.63 11.26
CA SER A 267 -4.80 -23.86 10.63
C SER A 267 -4.14 -23.44 9.32
N ILE A 268 -2.89 -23.84 9.06
CA ILE A 268 -2.19 -23.53 7.80
C ILE A 268 -2.18 -24.80 6.96
N MET A 269 -3.11 -24.90 6.02
CA MET A 269 -3.14 -26.05 5.10
C MET A 269 -1.89 -26.04 4.20
N PRO A 270 -1.41 -27.23 3.77
CA PRO A 270 -0.28 -27.31 2.85
C PRO A 270 -0.55 -26.48 1.59
N PRO A 271 0.43 -25.70 1.11
CA PRO A 271 0.26 -24.95 -0.12
C PRO A 271 0.34 -25.89 -1.32
N LEU A 272 -0.42 -25.62 -2.37
CA LEU A 272 -0.27 -26.25 -3.67
C LEU A 272 0.57 -25.34 -4.56
N ARG A 273 1.60 -25.89 -5.20
CA ARG A 273 2.48 -25.14 -6.10
C ARG A 273 2.22 -25.52 -7.55
N ARG A 274 2.25 -24.54 -8.45
CA ARG A 274 2.17 -24.73 -9.90
C ARG A 274 3.19 -23.84 -10.59
N ASP A 275 4.06 -24.45 -11.37
CA ASP A 275 5.03 -23.71 -12.19
C ASP A 275 4.45 -23.53 -13.61
N LEU A 276 4.66 -22.33 -14.15
CA LEU A 276 4.17 -21.88 -15.43
C LEU A 276 5.36 -21.40 -16.27
N SER A 277 5.50 -21.95 -17.48
CA SER A 277 6.35 -21.36 -18.51
C SER A 277 5.46 -20.53 -19.43
N ILE A 278 5.60 -19.21 -19.40
CA ILE A 278 4.78 -18.29 -20.19
C ILE A 278 5.64 -17.45 -21.11
N VAL A 279 5.07 -17.06 -22.25
CA VAL A 279 5.68 -16.06 -23.12
C VAL A 279 5.16 -14.70 -22.67
N VAL A 280 6.07 -13.77 -22.40
CA VAL A 280 5.77 -12.39 -22.01
C VAL A 280 6.42 -11.43 -22.99
N ASP A 281 5.90 -10.21 -23.04
CA ASP A 281 6.58 -9.13 -23.73
C ASP A 281 7.69 -8.62 -22.79
N GLY A 282 8.90 -8.33 -23.31
CA GLY A 282 10.12 -8.17 -22.51
C GLY A 282 10.16 -7.05 -21.44
N LEU A 283 9.05 -6.35 -21.20
CA LEU A 283 8.88 -5.29 -20.20
C LEU A 283 8.09 -5.75 -18.96
N ASP A 284 7.65 -7.01 -18.91
CA ASP A 284 6.81 -7.53 -17.83
C ASP A 284 7.63 -7.86 -16.57
N ASP A 285 7.44 -7.09 -15.49
CA ASP A 285 7.98 -7.34 -14.15
C ASP A 285 6.96 -8.02 -13.21
N ALA A 286 7.40 -8.40 -12.00
CA ALA A 286 6.59 -9.13 -11.04
C ALA A 286 5.30 -8.38 -10.65
N GLU A 287 5.37 -7.06 -10.53
CA GLU A 287 4.22 -6.21 -10.16
C GLU A 287 3.20 -6.13 -11.30
N THR A 288 3.66 -5.94 -12.54
CA THR A 288 2.80 -5.91 -13.73
C THR A 288 2.15 -7.28 -13.97
N LEU A 289 2.85 -8.37 -13.68
CA LEU A 289 2.29 -9.72 -13.73
C LEU A 289 1.25 -9.92 -12.62
N GLY A 290 1.58 -9.55 -11.38
CA GLY A 290 0.68 -9.66 -10.22
C GLY A 290 -0.63 -8.91 -10.41
N ASP A 291 -0.56 -7.66 -10.88
CA ASP A 291 -1.73 -6.83 -11.14
C ASP A 291 -2.65 -7.41 -12.24
N ARG A 292 -2.09 -7.92 -13.34
CA ARG A 292 -2.88 -8.61 -14.38
C ARG A 292 -3.59 -9.84 -13.84
N VAL A 293 -2.91 -10.64 -13.02
CA VAL A 293 -3.53 -11.81 -12.40
C VAL A 293 -4.66 -11.40 -11.46
N ARG A 294 -4.43 -10.37 -10.62
CA ARG A 294 -5.45 -9.83 -9.71
C ARG A 294 -6.70 -9.37 -10.46
N SER A 295 -6.53 -8.57 -11.51
CA SER A 295 -7.63 -8.07 -12.35
C SER A 295 -8.43 -9.20 -13.01
N ALA A 296 -7.75 -10.26 -13.48
CA ALA A 296 -8.40 -11.36 -14.19
C ALA A 296 -9.03 -12.43 -13.29
N LEU A 297 -8.48 -12.65 -12.09
CA LEU A 297 -9.03 -13.61 -11.14
C LEU A 297 -10.16 -13.03 -10.29
N GLY A 298 -10.14 -11.72 -10.01
CA GLY A 298 -11.12 -11.10 -9.13
C GLY A 298 -11.09 -11.74 -7.74
N ALA A 299 -12.23 -12.23 -7.26
CA ALA A 299 -12.33 -12.87 -5.94
C ALA A 299 -11.44 -14.11 -5.78
N ASP A 300 -11.15 -14.84 -6.88
CA ASP A 300 -10.28 -16.02 -6.81
C ASP A 300 -8.80 -15.65 -6.59
N ALA A 301 -8.44 -14.37 -6.62
CA ALA A 301 -7.09 -13.92 -6.29
C ALA A 301 -6.76 -14.14 -4.81
N ASP A 302 -7.75 -14.19 -3.92
CA ASP A 302 -7.55 -14.43 -2.48
C ASP A 302 -7.02 -15.85 -2.19
N ASP A 303 -7.26 -16.80 -3.10
CA ASP A 303 -6.74 -18.17 -3.03
C ASP A 303 -5.24 -18.25 -3.37
N LEU A 304 -4.66 -17.21 -3.99
CA LEU A 304 -3.22 -17.11 -4.29
C LEU A 304 -2.46 -16.50 -3.12
N GLU A 305 -1.45 -17.23 -2.65
CA GLU A 305 -0.49 -16.76 -1.64
C GLU A 305 0.66 -15.97 -2.25
N SER A 306 1.20 -16.47 -3.37
CA SER A 306 2.28 -15.78 -4.06
C SER A 306 2.28 -16.07 -5.55
N ILE A 307 2.79 -15.10 -6.30
CA ILE A 307 3.22 -15.26 -7.69
C ILE A 307 4.66 -14.79 -7.78
N GLU A 308 5.56 -15.73 -8.05
CA GLU A 308 7.00 -15.47 -8.06
C GLU A 308 7.53 -15.62 -9.48
N LEU A 309 8.16 -14.57 -10.02
CA LEU A 309 8.94 -14.65 -11.25
C LEU A 309 10.29 -15.28 -10.92
N LEU A 310 10.44 -16.58 -11.22
CA LEU A 310 11.65 -17.34 -10.91
C LEU A 310 12.78 -17.07 -11.91
N ALA A 311 12.44 -16.85 -13.18
CA ALA A 311 13.40 -16.54 -14.23
C ALA A 311 12.71 -15.80 -15.38
N LEU A 312 13.43 -14.87 -15.99
CA LEU A 312 13.07 -14.23 -17.25
C LEU A 312 14.21 -14.47 -18.24
N THR A 313 13.94 -15.19 -19.32
CA THR A 313 14.95 -15.54 -20.33
C THR A 313 14.60 -14.87 -21.65
N PRO A 314 15.36 -13.86 -22.09
CA PRO A 314 15.15 -13.20 -23.38
C PRO A 314 15.24 -14.19 -24.54
N TRP A 315 14.57 -13.86 -25.65
CA TRP A 315 14.63 -14.66 -26.89
C TRP A 315 16.07 -15.04 -27.28
N ALA A 316 17.00 -14.08 -27.21
CA ALA A 316 18.39 -14.25 -27.63
C ALA A 316 19.14 -15.32 -26.82
N ASP A 317 18.74 -15.56 -25.58
CA ASP A 317 19.40 -16.48 -24.64
C ASP A 317 18.71 -17.85 -24.57
N LEU A 318 17.54 -18.01 -25.21
CA LEU A 318 16.82 -19.28 -25.24
C LEU A 318 17.42 -20.25 -26.27
N PRO A 319 17.43 -21.57 -26.02
CA PRO A 319 17.78 -22.55 -27.05
C PRO A 319 16.83 -22.48 -28.26
N GLU A 320 17.32 -22.74 -29.47
CA GLU A 320 16.53 -22.72 -30.72
C GLU A 320 15.27 -23.60 -30.62
N SER A 321 15.41 -24.81 -30.08
CA SER A 321 14.28 -25.73 -29.87
C SER A 321 13.18 -25.17 -28.96
N ALA A 322 13.54 -24.36 -27.96
CA ALA A 322 12.57 -23.70 -27.09
C ALA A 322 11.87 -22.53 -27.79
N ARG A 323 12.61 -21.77 -28.62
CA ARG A 323 12.05 -20.68 -29.44
C ARG A 323 11.02 -21.22 -30.42
N ASP A 324 11.32 -22.34 -31.09
CA ASP A 324 10.43 -22.97 -32.06
C ASP A 324 9.18 -23.54 -31.40
N ARG A 325 9.36 -24.28 -30.30
CA ARG A 325 8.25 -24.89 -29.56
C ARG A 325 7.25 -23.86 -29.03
N LEU A 326 7.74 -22.73 -28.53
CA LEU A 326 6.91 -21.64 -28.01
C LEU A 326 6.50 -20.63 -29.09
N ALA A 327 7.03 -20.77 -30.31
CA ALA A 327 6.92 -19.80 -31.42
C ALA A 327 7.20 -18.36 -30.96
N LEU A 328 8.30 -18.20 -30.24
CA LEU A 328 8.69 -16.96 -29.58
C LEU A 328 9.21 -15.92 -30.59
N ARG A 329 8.73 -14.68 -30.51
CA ARG A 329 9.27 -13.58 -31.33
C ARG A 329 10.52 -12.95 -30.69
N PRO A 330 11.39 -12.28 -31.47
CA PRO A 330 12.61 -11.65 -30.95
C PRO A 330 12.40 -10.59 -29.85
N ASP A 331 11.22 -9.96 -29.82
CA ASP A 331 10.81 -8.96 -28.81
C ASP A 331 10.25 -9.57 -27.52
N GLN A 332 10.17 -10.90 -27.44
CA GLN A 332 9.55 -11.63 -26.33
C GLN A 332 10.59 -12.35 -25.46
N ALA A 333 10.15 -12.75 -24.28
CA ALA A 333 10.92 -13.55 -23.35
C ALA A 333 10.08 -14.73 -22.82
N ASN A 334 10.75 -15.80 -22.39
CA ASN A 334 10.12 -16.84 -21.60
C ASN A 334 10.25 -16.49 -20.11
N ALA A 335 9.12 -16.34 -19.42
CA ALA A 335 9.07 -16.17 -17.99
C ALA A 335 8.66 -17.49 -17.31
N LEU A 336 9.48 -17.94 -16.36
CA LEU A 336 9.14 -19.02 -15.45
C LEU A 336 8.50 -18.42 -14.20
N VAL A 337 7.22 -18.71 -13.99
CA VAL A 337 6.42 -18.17 -12.89
C VAL A 337 5.95 -19.29 -11.99
N ARG A 338 6.10 -19.14 -10.67
CA ARG A 338 5.56 -20.06 -9.68
C ARG A 338 4.34 -19.46 -9.00
N LEU A 339 3.25 -20.21 -9.01
CA LEU A 339 2.04 -19.92 -8.26
C LEU A 339 2.04 -20.75 -6.98
N THR A 340 1.89 -20.09 -5.84
CA THR A 340 1.58 -20.73 -4.56
C THR A 340 0.12 -20.50 -4.24
N LEU A 341 -0.67 -21.57 -4.23
CA LEU A 341 -2.09 -21.56 -3.93
C LEU A 341 -2.30 -22.03 -2.49
N ARG A 342 -2.92 -21.18 -1.68
CA ARG A 342 -3.29 -21.50 -0.30
C ARG A 342 -4.50 -20.64 0.11
N PRO A 343 -5.72 -21.14 -0.10
CA PRO A 343 -6.91 -20.51 0.48
C PRO A 343 -6.81 -20.49 2.01
N LEU A 344 -7.35 -19.45 2.63
CA LEU A 344 -7.28 -19.26 4.08
C LEU A 344 -8.34 -20.06 4.86
N ASP A 345 -9.43 -20.46 4.20
CA ASP A 345 -10.64 -20.98 4.83
C ASP A 345 -11.00 -22.42 4.40
N ARG A 346 -10.43 -22.94 3.31
CA ARG A 346 -10.74 -24.26 2.75
C ARG A 346 -9.56 -24.96 2.10
N THR A 347 -9.60 -26.29 2.03
CA THR A 347 -8.61 -27.05 1.25
C THR A 347 -8.90 -26.89 -0.23
N LEU A 348 -7.88 -26.58 -1.02
CA LEU A 348 -7.98 -26.57 -2.48
C LEU A 348 -7.68 -27.98 -3.01
N THR A 349 -8.51 -28.50 -3.89
CA THR A 349 -8.24 -29.77 -4.58
C THR A 349 -7.32 -29.55 -5.78
N ASP A 350 -6.61 -30.60 -6.23
CA ASP A 350 -5.76 -30.52 -7.42
C ASP A 350 -6.51 -30.06 -8.69
N PRO A 351 -7.74 -30.53 -8.98
CA PRO A 351 -8.52 -30.02 -10.11
C PRO A 351 -8.85 -28.53 -10.00
N GLU A 352 -9.20 -28.03 -8.82
CA GLU A 352 -9.45 -26.59 -8.61
C GLU A 352 -8.18 -25.77 -8.79
N ALA A 353 -7.05 -26.24 -8.24
CA ALA A 353 -5.75 -25.61 -8.41
C ALA A 353 -5.35 -25.52 -9.90
N ASN A 354 -5.61 -26.57 -10.67
CA ASN A 354 -5.34 -26.58 -12.11
C ASN A 354 -6.23 -25.59 -12.88
N ARG A 355 -7.49 -25.40 -12.48
CA ARG A 355 -8.36 -24.39 -13.09
C ARG A 355 -7.87 -22.97 -12.82
N ILE A 356 -7.42 -22.67 -11.59
CA ILE A 356 -6.85 -21.36 -11.26
C ILE A 356 -5.56 -21.15 -12.06
N ARG A 357 -4.66 -22.13 -12.10
CA ARG A 357 -3.45 -22.11 -12.92
C ARG A 357 -3.75 -21.80 -14.38
N ASP A 358 -4.70 -22.48 -15.00
CA ASP A 358 -5.03 -22.29 -16.42
C ASP A 358 -5.64 -20.92 -16.70
N ARG A 359 -6.41 -20.36 -15.76
CA ARG A 359 -6.87 -18.98 -15.86
C ARG A 359 -5.71 -18.00 -15.80
N VAL A 360 -4.79 -18.16 -14.84
CA VAL A 360 -3.57 -17.35 -14.75
C VAL A 360 -2.75 -17.46 -16.03
N TYR A 361 -2.58 -18.67 -16.55
CA TYR A 361 -1.83 -18.92 -17.78
C TYR A 361 -2.42 -18.14 -18.97
N ARG A 362 -3.74 -18.21 -19.20
CA ARG A 362 -4.40 -17.49 -20.30
C ARG A 362 -4.27 -15.97 -20.19
N VAL A 363 -4.16 -15.45 -18.97
CA VAL A 363 -4.05 -14.01 -18.70
C VAL A 363 -2.65 -13.50 -18.97
N LEU A 364 -1.65 -14.28 -18.54
CA LEU A 364 -0.25 -13.87 -18.62
C LEU A 364 0.42 -14.24 -19.94
N HIS A 365 0.08 -15.38 -20.53
CA HIS A 365 0.71 -15.89 -21.73
C HIS A 365 0.35 -15.07 -22.98
N ARG A 366 1.36 -14.56 -23.68
CA ARG A 366 1.26 -13.79 -24.93
C ARG A 366 1.71 -14.54 -26.19
N GLY A 367 2.12 -15.80 -26.02
CA GLY A 367 2.54 -16.66 -27.12
C GLY A 367 1.35 -17.26 -27.87
N PRO A 368 1.57 -17.77 -29.09
CA PRO A 368 0.51 -18.36 -29.90
C PRO A 368 0.20 -19.82 -29.54
N VAL A 369 1.06 -20.48 -28.73
CA VAL A 369 0.92 -21.89 -28.35
C VAL A 369 0.46 -22.00 -26.90
N LEU A 370 -0.76 -22.52 -26.68
CA LEU A 370 -1.33 -22.66 -25.33
C LEU A 370 -1.03 -24.03 -24.71
N GLU A 371 -0.53 -24.04 -23.47
CA GLU A 371 -0.26 -25.24 -22.66
C GLU A 371 -1.20 -25.32 -21.44
N LEU A 372 -2.46 -25.66 -21.69
CA LEU A 372 -3.50 -25.84 -20.66
C LEU A 372 -3.48 -27.26 -20.09
N ILE A 373 -3.75 -27.42 -18.79
CA ILE A 373 -3.69 -28.72 -18.10
C ILE A 373 -4.99 -29.12 -17.39
N ALA A 374 -5.93 -28.18 -17.22
CA ALA A 374 -7.29 -28.51 -16.84
C ALA A 374 -8.02 -28.96 -18.12
N GLY A 375 -8.28 -30.27 -18.20
CA GLY A 375 -9.12 -30.85 -19.24
C GLY A 375 -10.52 -30.28 -19.25
#